data_AF-A0A1U7NLZ8-F1
#
_entry.id   AF-A0A1U7NLZ8-F1
#
_cell.length_a   1.000
_cell.length_b   1.000
_cell.length_c   1.000
_cell.angle_alpha   90.00
_cell.angle_beta   90.00
_cell.angle_gamma   90.00
#
_symmetry.space_group_name_H-M   'P 1'
#
loop_
_entity.id
_entity.type
_entity.pdbx_description
1 polymer ?
#
loop_
_entity_poly.entity_id
_entity_poly.type
_entity_poly.pdbx_seq_one_letter_code
_entity_poly.pdbx_strand_id
1 'polypeptide(L)'
;MNVEQTTMNLRQASQEIREYIENRKYELGRQKILDLMMEYPDSPQPHNFMGLLLMKIGNRQTAIKHFRAAVGLDSTYTPAKENLFLFSEVEYRGSGVYEETPKKRRLLAW
;
A
#
# COMPACT_ATOMS: atom_id res chain seq x y z
N MET A 1 3.30 -12.42 21.93
CA MET A 1 4.26 -12.87 20.90
C MET A 1 5.52 -12.05 21.01
N ASN A 2 6.71 -12.64 20.85
CA ASN A 2 7.97 -11.90 20.79
C ASN A 2 8.20 -11.37 19.36
N VAL A 3 8.91 -10.24 19.21
CA VAL A 3 9.19 -9.55 17.94
C VAL A 3 9.85 -10.48 16.91
N GLU A 4 10.72 -11.38 17.36
CA GLU A 4 11.37 -12.38 16.50
C GLU A 4 10.35 -13.35 15.85
N GLN A 5 9.36 -13.81 16.62
CA GLN A 5 8.32 -14.70 16.11
C GLN A 5 7.43 -13.98 15.09
N THR A 6 7.05 -12.73 15.37
CA THR A 6 6.28 -11.90 14.44
C THR A 6 7.03 -11.71 13.13
N THR A 7 8.34 -11.43 13.20
CA THR A 7 9.19 -11.24 12.01
C THR A 7 9.29 -12.52 11.19
N MET A 8 9.43 -13.68 11.85
CA MET A 8 9.45 -14.98 11.20
C MET A 8 8.12 -15.30 10.52
N ASN A 9 6.99 -15.07 11.21
CA ASN A 9 5.64 -15.31 10.68
C ASN A 9 5.36 -14.45 9.44
N LEU A 10 5.65 -13.15 9.50
CA LEU A 10 5.46 -12.23 8.37
C LEU A 10 6.39 -12.55 7.19
N ARG A 11 7.61 -13.02 7.45
CA ARG A 11 8.55 -13.46 6.41
C ARG A 11 8.04 -14.70 5.69
N GLN A 12 7.55 -15.70 6.43
CA GLN A 12 6.94 -16.89 5.83
C GLN A 12 5.71 -16.51 5.02
N ALA A 13 4.82 -15.68 5.59
CA ALA A 13 3.61 -15.27 4.89
C ALA A 13 3.91 -14.50 3.59
N SER A 14 4.99 -13.70 3.54
CA SER A 14 5.46 -13.04 2.31
C SER A 14 5.72 -14.03 1.17
N GLN A 15 6.33 -15.18 1.46
CA GLN A 15 6.61 -16.22 0.46
C GLN A 15 5.31 -16.87 -0.05
N GLU A 16 4.42 -17.25 0.85
CA GLU A 16 3.12 -17.86 0.49
C GLU A 16 2.24 -16.89 -0.32
N ILE A 17 2.19 -15.62 0.08
CA ILE A 17 1.43 -14.59 -0.64
C ILE A 17 2.00 -14.39 -2.04
N ARG A 18 3.33 -14.36 -2.18
CA ARG A 18 3.98 -14.29 -3.50
C ARG A 18 3.57 -15.47 -4.37
N GLU A 19 3.61 -16.69 -3.83
CA GLU A 19 3.19 -17.89 -4.56
C GLU A 19 1.72 -17.82 -4.99
N TYR A 20 0.82 -17.37 -4.11
CA TYR A 20 -0.59 -17.18 -4.47
C TYR A 20 -0.76 -16.15 -5.59
N ILE A 21 -0.03 -15.04 -5.55
CA ILE A 21 -0.07 -14.00 -6.58
C ILE A 21 0.46 -14.53 -7.93
N GLU A 22 1.58 -15.22 -7.93
CA GLU A 22 2.22 -15.77 -9.14
C GLU A 22 1.34 -16.83 -9.81
N ASN A 23 0.68 -17.67 -9.00
CA ASN A 23 -0.28 -18.67 -9.46
C ASN A 23 -1.69 -18.12 -9.69
N ARG A 24 -1.90 -16.80 -9.65
CA ARG A 24 -3.20 -16.13 -9.84
C ARG A 24 -4.29 -16.55 -8.85
N LYS A 25 -3.92 -17.14 -7.71
CA LYS A 25 -4.80 -17.52 -6.60
C LYS A 25 -5.10 -16.30 -5.71
N TYR A 26 -5.66 -15.25 -6.32
CA TYR A 26 -5.77 -13.94 -5.69
C TYR A 26 -6.64 -13.92 -4.43
N GLU A 27 -7.74 -14.67 -4.39
CA GLU A 27 -8.61 -14.72 -3.20
C GLU A 27 -7.93 -15.37 -2.00
N LEU A 28 -7.11 -16.42 -2.21
CA LEU A 28 -6.33 -17.03 -1.11
C LEU A 28 -5.28 -16.05 -0.59
N GLY A 29 -4.57 -15.35 -1.48
CA GLY A 29 -3.66 -14.28 -1.11
C GLY A 29 -4.35 -13.17 -0.33
N ARG A 30 -5.52 -12.73 -0.81
CA ARG A 30 -6.32 -11.70 -0.14
C ARG A 30 -6.74 -12.12 1.26
N GLN A 31 -7.31 -13.31 1.41
CA GLN A 31 -7.76 -13.80 2.71
C GLN A 31 -6.59 -13.87 3.70
N LYS A 32 -5.46 -14.46 3.30
CA LYS A 32 -4.28 -14.55 4.16
C LYS A 32 -3.76 -13.16 4.56
N ILE A 33 -3.78 -12.18 3.65
CA ILE A 33 -3.41 -10.80 3.98
C ILE A 33 -4.38 -10.17 4.98
N LEU A 34 -5.70 -10.42 4.85
CA LEU A 34 -6.69 -9.92 5.80
C LEU A 34 -6.48 -10.51 7.20
N ASP A 35 -6.18 -11.80 7.29
CA ASP A 35 -5.88 -12.46 8.56
C ASP A 35 -4.64 -11.83 9.22
N LEU A 36 -3.59 -11.54 8.44
CA LEU A 36 -2.40 -10.83 8.94
C LEU A 36 -2.69 -9.39 9.38
N MET A 37 -3.60 -8.67 8.71
CA MET A 37 -4.02 -7.33 9.15
C MET A 37 -4.75 -7.38 10.49
N MET A 38 -5.52 -8.44 10.75
CA MET A 38 -6.21 -8.64 12.02
C MET A 38 -5.24 -9.04 13.14
N GLU A 39 -4.26 -9.88 12.84
CA GLU A 39 -3.28 -10.37 13.83
C GLU A 39 -2.19 -9.33 14.12
N TYR A 40 -1.80 -8.54 13.12
CA TYR A 40 -0.72 -7.56 13.19
C TYR A 40 -1.19 -6.18 12.69
N PRO A 41 -2.14 -5.51 13.38
CA PRO A 41 -2.72 -4.25 12.90
C PRO A 41 -1.72 -3.10 12.79
N ASP A 42 -0.67 -3.11 13.60
CA ASP A 42 0.37 -2.07 13.62
C ASP A 42 1.53 -2.37 12.65
N SER A 43 1.48 -3.50 11.94
CA SER A 43 2.53 -3.93 11.03
C SER A 43 2.34 -3.30 9.63
N PRO A 44 3.38 -2.70 9.03
CA PRO A 44 3.28 -2.18 7.66
C PRO A 44 3.23 -3.28 6.59
N GLN A 45 3.72 -4.49 6.88
CA GLN A 45 3.89 -5.59 5.92
C GLN A 45 2.56 -6.03 5.27
N PRO A 46 1.45 -6.28 6.01
CA PRO A 46 0.18 -6.70 5.41
C PRO A 46 -0.38 -5.68 4.43
N HIS A 47 -0.25 -4.38 4.73
CA HIS A 47 -0.66 -3.32 3.79
C HIS A 47 0.22 -3.30 2.54
N ASN A 48 1.53 -3.48 2.68
CA ASN A 48 2.41 -3.62 1.52
C ASN A 48 2.05 -4.84 0.65
N PHE A 49 1.73 -5.98 1.26
CA PHE A 49 1.27 -7.17 0.53
C PHE A 49 -0.06 -6.93 -0.21
N MET A 50 -1.04 -6.28 0.43
CA MET A 50 -2.30 -5.93 -0.21
C MET A 50 -2.08 -5.00 -1.41
N GLY A 51 -1.16 -4.04 -1.29
CA GLY A 51 -0.77 -3.17 -2.40
C GLY A 51 -0.26 -3.96 -3.60
N LEU A 52 0.67 -4.89 -3.39
CA LEU A 52 1.22 -5.73 -4.46
C LEU A 52 0.17 -6.65 -5.10
N LEU A 53 -0.70 -7.25 -4.28
CA LEU A 53 -1.82 -8.06 -4.77
C LEU A 53 -2.75 -7.24 -5.67
N LEU A 54 -3.16 -6.05 -5.22
CA LEU A 54 -4.05 -5.17 -5.96
C LEU A 54 -3.41 -4.64 -7.25
N MET A 55 -2.10 -4.38 -7.25
CA MET A 55 -1.37 -4.07 -8.49
C MET A 55 -1.48 -5.20 -9.51
N LYS A 56 -1.37 -6.46 -9.07
CA LYS A 56 -1.48 -7.64 -9.94
C LYS A 56 -2.89 -7.87 -10.48
N ILE A 57 -3.91 -7.47 -9.73
CA ILE A 57 -5.32 -7.52 -10.15
C ILE A 57 -5.69 -6.31 -11.04
N GLY A 58 -4.83 -5.29 -11.13
CA GLY A 58 -5.05 -4.09 -11.93
C GLY A 58 -5.75 -2.94 -11.19
N ASN A 59 -6.00 -3.09 -9.88
CA ASN A 59 -6.60 -2.04 -9.04
C ASN A 59 -5.52 -1.11 -8.47
N ARG A 60 -4.85 -0.38 -9.37
CA ARG A 60 -3.73 0.52 -9.02
C ARG A 60 -4.11 1.59 -7.99
N GLN A 61 -5.28 2.21 -8.14
CA GLN A 61 -5.71 3.31 -7.27
C GLN A 61 -5.82 2.86 -5.81
N THR A 62 -6.35 1.66 -5.57
CA THR A 62 -6.49 1.10 -4.22
C THR A 62 -5.15 0.57 -3.71
N ALA A 63 -4.32 -0.01 -4.58
CA ALA A 63 -2.97 -0.44 -4.22
C ALA A 63 -2.13 0.70 -3.63
N ILE A 64 -2.15 1.88 -4.27
CA ILE A 64 -1.44 3.08 -3.80
C ILE A 64 -1.90 3.49 -2.39
N LYS A 65 -3.20 3.38 -2.09
CA LYS A 65 -3.71 3.68 -0.73
C LYS A 65 -3.09 2.75 0.31
N HIS A 66 -2.93 1.47 -0.02
CA HIS A 66 -2.32 0.50 0.88
C HIS A 66 -0.80 0.73 1.05
N PHE A 67 -0.07 1.08 0.00
CA PHE A 67 1.33 1.47 0.17
C PHE A 67 1.48 2.71 1.04
N ARG A 68 0.60 3.72 0.89
CA ARG A 68 0.57 4.89 1.77
C ARG A 68 0.25 4.53 3.22
N ALA A 69 -0.69 3.60 3.45
CA ALA A 69 -1.00 3.12 4.79
C ALA A 69 0.21 2.44 5.45
N ALA A 70 0.94 1.59 4.71
CA ALA A 70 2.16 0.96 5.19
C ALA A 70 3.23 2.00 5.57
N VAL A 71 3.46 3.02 4.73
CA VAL A 71 4.38 4.13 5.04
C VAL A 71 3.90 4.96 6.24
N GLY A 72 2.58 5.10 6.43
CA GLY A 72 1.99 5.78 7.57
C GLY A 72 2.16 5.04 8.90
N LEU A 73 2.14 3.71 8.87
CA LEU A 73 2.42 2.87 10.05
C LEU A 73 3.91 2.87 10.39
N ASP A 74 4.77 2.76 9.38
CA ASP A 74 6.22 2.84 9.56
C ASP A 74 6.89 3.56 8.39
N SER A 75 7.29 4.80 8.64
CA SER A 75 8.00 5.65 7.67
C SER A 75 9.40 5.11 7.31
N THR A 76 9.97 4.23 8.13
CA THR A 76 11.28 3.61 7.87
C THR A 76 11.18 2.35 7.02
N TYR A 77 9.98 1.77 6.88
CA TYR A 77 9.74 0.56 6.10
C TYR A 77 9.99 0.77 4.59
N THR A 78 11.22 0.49 4.17
CA THR A 78 11.73 0.72 2.80
C THR A 78 10.89 0.06 1.69
N PRO A 79 10.43 -1.20 1.81
CA PRO A 79 9.68 -1.85 0.73
C PRO A 79 8.41 -1.09 0.32
N ALA A 80 7.66 -0.52 1.27
CA ALA A 80 6.46 0.24 0.95
C ALA A 80 6.78 1.59 0.29
N LYS A 81 7.89 2.25 0.68
CA LYS A 81 8.34 3.49 0.04
C LYS A 81 8.76 3.26 -1.41
N GLU A 82 9.52 2.19 -1.67
CA GLU A 82 9.94 1.81 -3.02
C GLU A 82 8.73 1.45 -3.89
N ASN A 83 7.80 0.65 -3.37
CA ASN A 83 6.57 0.32 -4.09
C ASN A 83 5.70 1.55 -4.32
N LEU A 84 5.58 2.44 -3.33
CA LEU A 84 4.84 3.69 -3.50
C LEU A 84 5.49 4.55 -4.58
N PHE A 85 6.81 4.73 -4.57
CA PHE A 85 7.52 5.48 -5.61
C PHE A 85 7.28 4.86 -6.99
N LEU A 86 7.56 3.56 -7.15
CA LEU A 86 7.42 2.83 -8.40
C LEU A 86 5.99 2.84 -8.95
N PHE A 87 4.98 2.72 -8.08
CA PHE A 87 3.58 2.59 -8.50
C PHE A 87 2.75 3.86 -8.35
N SER A 88 3.28 4.94 -7.78
CA SER A 88 2.61 6.24 -7.72
C SER A 88 2.95 7.15 -8.88
N GLU A 89 3.92 6.78 -9.71
CA GLU A 89 4.35 7.57 -10.87
C GLU A 89 3.16 7.77 -11.83
N VAL A 90 2.45 8.86 -11.64
CA VAL A 90 1.72 9.54 -12.68
C VAL A 90 2.82 10.30 -13.41
N GLU A 91 2.96 10.13 -14.73
CA GLU A 91 3.75 11.04 -15.56
C GLU A 91 3.40 12.48 -15.14
N TYR A 92 4.27 13.10 -14.35
CA TYR A 92 4.02 14.43 -13.85
C TYR A 92 4.39 15.40 -14.97
N ARG A 93 3.45 15.64 -15.89
CA ARG A 93 3.60 16.60 -17.00
C ARG A 93 3.33 18.06 -16.57
N GLY A 94 3.44 18.36 -15.28
CA GLY A 94 3.16 19.67 -14.70
C GLY A 94 4.41 20.33 -14.11
N SER A 95 4.35 21.63 -13.85
CA SER A 95 5.46 22.42 -13.33
C SER A 95 5.61 22.43 -11.81
N GLY A 96 4.89 21.59 -11.06
CA GLY A 96 4.75 21.79 -9.61
C GLY A 96 3.63 22.80 -9.35
N VAL A 97 2.72 22.49 -8.42
CA VAL A 97 1.85 23.53 -7.84
C VAL A 97 2.52 23.95 -6.54
N TYR A 98 3.21 25.09 -6.58
CA TYR A 98 3.90 25.67 -5.43
C TYR A 98 3.01 26.59 -4.60
N GLU A 99 1.81 26.93 -5.11
CA GLU A 99 0.91 27.87 -4.45
C GLU A 99 -0.31 27.16 -3.84
N GLU A 100 -0.52 27.35 -2.54
CA GLU A 100 -1.81 27.16 -1.89
C GLU A 100 -2.77 28.24 -2.38
N THR A 101 -3.34 28.09 -3.57
CA THR A 101 -4.41 28.99 -4.00
C THR A 101 -5.73 28.53 -3.37
N PRO A 102 -6.28 29.26 -2.38
CA PRO A 102 -7.64 28.97 -1.93
C PRO A 102 -8.56 29.23 -3.12
N LYS A 103 -9.37 28.22 -3.49
CA LYS A 103 -10.40 28.37 -4.53
C LYS A 103 -11.17 29.65 -4.23
N LYS A 104 -10.99 30.71 -5.03
CA LYS A 104 -11.86 31.88 -4.99
C LYS A 104 -13.27 31.37 -5.24
N ARG A 105 -14.10 31.28 -4.19
CA ARG A 105 -15.55 31.18 -4.34
C ARG A 105 -15.94 32.37 -5.20
N ARG A 106 -16.44 32.12 -6.42
CA ARG A 106 -17.17 33.13 -7.20
C ARG A 106 -18.37 33.52 -6.35
N LEU A 107 -18.25 34.59 -5.57
CA LEU A 107 -19.39 35.35 -5.12
C LEU A 107 -19.87 36.13 -6.35
N LEU A 108 -20.88 35.60 -7.03
CA LEU A 108 -21.70 36.40 -7.93
C LEU A 108 -22.74 37.09 -7.04
N ALA A 109 -22.46 38.35 -6.72
CA ALA A 109 -23.40 39.40 -6.38
C ALA A 109 -22.68 40.67 -6.86
N TRP A 110 -23.18 41.46 -7.81
CA TRP A 110 -24.55 41.85 -8.12
C TRP A 110 -24.76 41.97 -9.63
#